data_AF-A0A225VTT9-F1
#
_entry.id   AF-A0A225VTT9-F1
#
_cell.length_a   1.000
_cell.length_b   1.000
_cell.length_c   1.000
_cell.angle_alpha   90.00
_cell.angle_beta   90.00
_cell.angle_gamma   90.00
#
_symmetry.space_group_name_H-M   'P 1'
#
loop_
_entity.id
_entity.type
_entity.pdbx_description
1 polymer ?
#
loop_
_entity_poly.entity_id
_entity_poly.type
_entity_poly.pdbx_seq_one_letter_code
_entity_poly.pdbx_strand_id
1 'polypeptide(L)'
;MPRWSSMLLPTVALAAFAPVQVRAAAADQMDFAACPVRHTPEYYCCEYTSTNKVLYTKFNRPAGGDYESYYVDGWNKQRQVNYPYTMYHPDTQEFYYDEPNSICRVQAVVNSATGELTEQLQCADANSSLATASQDSTVFWTYAANVRNNNATFPVGARCYTLMLRDGSVDTDLKDACTASSSSVEPRYTTFTETPLLVIYLLYVAFFIILAGWALYKNYMQNGNKSVNEMSKKLINTPQTPSRAVAGNANGRHTSVRASDTRMQLEAAEGILQTGYSTSVWGNIVLGLLVTMTIALNVLLIIIICDYYGNFDPPLFDPSEDNALVFIIVWVFTAVWLVVIVAHQNNIFNFFRLRVPLEQCEFVYMLKRDETEVLLADRSGVSDFVAKVENFFASKGQISGYRTTVPVERVDGLRIVEFQHLRYVFEESEQRFVPGAVALGRTYDDMQQEASGLSDTEATHRINTVGSNSVDVEMPSLPVSMAQEFFTLFYIYQIMCYYMWYYFTYWNMGIVMTVV
;
A
#
# COMPACT_ATOMS: atom_id res chain seq x y z
N MET A 1 -26.37 -10.45 -14.38
CA MET A 1 -26.29 -11.93 -14.32
C MET A 1 -25.40 -12.39 -15.47
N PRO A 2 -24.43 -13.26 -15.19
CA PRO A 2 -24.61 -14.66 -15.55
C PRO A 2 -24.24 -15.61 -14.40
N ARG A 3 -24.88 -16.78 -14.42
CA ARG A 3 -24.60 -17.95 -13.60
C ARG A 3 -24.30 -19.08 -14.59
N TRP A 4 -23.51 -20.04 -14.12
CA TRP A 4 -23.01 -21.28 -14.75
C TRP A 4 -21.51 -21.16 -15.04
N SER A 5 -20.65 -22.08 -14.61
CA SER A 5 -20.85 -23.29 -13.82
C SER A 5 -19.47 -23.87 -13.55
N SER A 6 -19.16 -24.08 -12.28
CA SER A 6 -18.52 -25.29 -11.75
C SER A 6 -17.69 -26.13 -12.74
N MET A 7 -16.41 -25.82 -12.86
CA MET A 7 -15.33 -26.78 -13.15
C MET A 7 -14.02 -26.09 -12.77
N LEU A 8 -13.41 -26.47 -11.65
CA LEU A 8 -11.97 -26.40 -11.31
C LEU A 8 -11.81 -26.60 -9.79
N LEU A 9 -11.90 -27.86 -9.37
CA LEU A 9 -11.37 -28.46 -8.14
C LEU A 9 -11.73 -29.95 -8.29
N PRO A 10 -10.76 -30.87 -8.46
CA PRO A 10 -9.71 -31.09 -7.45
C PRO A 10 -8.34 -31.50 -8.05
N THR A 11 -7.31 -30.67 -7.89
CA THR A 11 -5.90 -31.08 -8.14
C THR A 11 -4.90 -30.52 -7.12
N VAL A 12 -5.34 -30.21 -5.89
CA VAL A 12 -4.43 -29.78 -4.79
C VAL A 12 -4.48 -30.73 -3.58
N ALA A 13 -5.29 -31.79 -3.61
CA ALA A 13 -5.35 -32.76 -2.51
C ALA A 13 -4.50 -34.00 -2.79
N LEU A 14 -3.16 -33.88 -2.79
CA LEU A 14 -2.26 -35.06 -2.69
C LEU A 14 -0.78 -34.75 -2.34
N ALA A 15 -0.50 -33.62 -1.68
CA ALA A 15 0.85 -33.31 -1.18
C ALA A 15 0.91 -33.00 0.33
N ALA A 16 -0.07 -33.47 1.12
CA ALA A 16 -0.15 -33.19 2.55
C ALA A 16 -0.49 -34.46 3.36
N PHE A 17 0.33 -35.51 3.23
CA PHE A 17 0.40 -36.57 4.23
C PHE A 17 1.86 -37.03 4.38
N ALA A 18 2.77 -36.10 4.62
CA ALA A 18 3.86 -36.41 5.53
C ALA A 18 3.30 -36.19 6.94
N PRO A 19 3.46 -37.12 7.88
CA PRO A 19 3.13 -36.86 9.27
C PRO A 19 4.12 -35.82 9.78
N VAL A 20 3.81 -34.53 9.60
CA VAL A 20 4.44 -33.49 10.39
C VAL A 20 3.96 -33.77 11.80
N GLN A 21 4.83 -34.33 12.64
CA GLN A 21 4.62 -34.32 14.07
C GLN A 21 4.37 -32.87 14.44
N VAL A 22 3.11 -32.50 14.68
CA VAL A 22 2.76 -31.23 15.30
C VAL A 22 3.28 -31.36 16.73
N ARG A 23 4.55 -31.00 16.94
CA ARG A 23 5.10 -30.79 18.27
C ARG A 23 4.27 -29.68 18.91
N ALA A 24 3.85 -29.89 20.15
CA ALA A 24 3.18 -28.83 20.90
C ALA A 24 4.08 -27.59 20.87
N ALA A 25 3.49 -26.41 20.67
CA ALA A 25 4.25 -25.17 20.75
C ALA A 25 4.93 -25.10 22.12
N ALA A 26 6.23 -24.82 22.14
CA ALA A 26 6.94 -24.54 23.39
C ALA A 26 6.22 -23.38 24.10
N ALA A 27 6.16 -23.44 25.43
CA ALA A 27 5.55 -22.36 26.22
C ALA A 27 6.31 -21.05 25.96
N ASP A 28 5.58 -19.92 25.93
CA ASP A 28 6.21 -18.60 25.84
C ASP A 28 7.25 -18.47 26.98
N GLN A 29 8.45 -17.99 26.67
CA GLN A 29 9.46 -17.73 27.70
C GLN A 29 8.97 -16.69 28.72
N MET A 30 8.04 -15.82 28.32
CA MET A 30 7.36 -14.87 29.20
C MET A 30 6.24 -15.54 30.04
N ASP A 31 5.74 -16.70 29.61
CA ASP A 31 4.80 -17.51 30.39
C ASP A 31 5.55 -18.22 31.52
N PHE A 32 5.63 -17.51 32.65
CA PHE A 32 5.97 -18.02 33.97
C PHE A 32 7.40 -18.55 34.16
N ALA A 33 8.38 -17.65 34.12
CA ALA A 33 9.61 -17.80 34.91
C ALA A 33 9.77 -16.76 36.05
N ALA A 34 8.95 -15.70 36.10
CA ALA A 34 9.11 -14.66 37.12
C ALA A 34 7.84 -13.82 37.34
N CYS A 35 6.82 -14.34 38.04
CA CYS A 35 5.95 -13.44 38.79
C CYS A 35 6.71 -13.02 40.06
N PRO A 36 7.04 -11.72 40.25
CA PRO A 36 7.93 -11.25 41.33
C PRO A 36 7.36 -11.39 42.74
N VAL A 37 6.17 -11.99 42.91
CA VAL A 37 5.43 -11.99 44.17
C VAL A 37 6.16 -12.76 45.28
N ARG A 38 7.09 -13.70 44.96
CA ARG A 38 7.86 -14.47 45.97
C ARG A 38 9.30 -14.88 45.60
N HIS A 39 9.88 -14.35 44.53
CA HIS A 39 11.30 -14.65 44.29
C HIS A 39 12.20 -13.80 45.20
N THR A 40 13.23 -14.42 45.76
CA THR A 40 14.37 -13.74 46.37
C THR A 40 15.52 -13.74 45.35
N PRO A 41 15.53 -12.80 44.39
CA PRO A 41 16.56 -12.76 43.36
C PRO A 41 17.92 -12.48 43.99
N GLU A 42 18.95 -13.21 43.54
CA GLU A 42 20.33 -12.92 43.86
C GLU A 42 20.96 -12.13 42.70
N TYR A 43 21.59 -11.01 43.02
CA TYR A 43 22.21 -10.14 42.02
C TYR A 43 23.73 -10.31 42.02
N TYR A 44 24.29 -10.40 40.83
CA TYR A 44 25.73 -10.52 40.59
C TYR A 44 26.17 -9.48 39.58
N CYS A 45 27.25 -8.76 39.89
CA CYS A 45 27.88 -7.85 38.94
C CYS A 45 29.07 -8.54 38.30
N CYS A 46 29.06 -8.67 36.97
CA CYS A 46 30.16 -9.28 36.22
C CYS A 46 30.91 -8.22 35.41
N GLU A 47 32.18 -8.02 35.74
CA GLU A 47 33.09 -7.10 35.07
C GLU A 47 33.83 -7.85 33.95
N TYR A 48 33.60 -7.43 32.70
CA TYR A 48 34.26 -7.95 31.50
C TYR A 48 35.54 -7.16 31.19
N THR A 49 35.46 -5.85 31.38
CA THR A 49 36.57 -4.90 31.33
C THR A 49 36.36 -3.85 32.42
N SER A 50 37.36 -3.00 32.70
CA SER A 50 37.25 -1.94 33.72
C SER A 50 36.08 -0.97 33.50
N THR A 51 35.54 -0.91 32.28
CA THR A 51 34.41 -0.07 31.88
C THR A 51 33.13 -0.85 31.64
N ASN A 52 33.19 -2.12 31.20
CA ASN A 52 32.01 -2.89 30.84
C ASN A 52 31.63 -3.89 31.95
N LYS A 53 30.51 -3.59 32.64
CA LYS A 53 29.94 -4.40 33.71
C LYS A 53 28.53 -4.83 33.34
N VAL A 54 28.14 -6.07 33.58
CA VAL A 54 26.79 -6.55 33.30
C VAL A 54 26.16 -7.11 34.57
N LEU A 55 24.93 -6.69 34.83
CA LEU A 55 24.12 -7.22 35.93
C LEU A 55 23.50 -8.56 35.54
N TYR A 56 23.88 -9.61 36.27
CA TYR A 56 23.26 -10.92 36.22
C TYR A 56 22.27 -11.07 37.36
N THR A 57 21.09 -11.57 37.04
CA THR A 57 20.05 -11.89 38.02
C THR A 57 19.84 -13.39 38.04
N LYS A 58 19.94 -13.96 39.23
CA LYS A 58 19.69 -15.38 39.51
C LYS A 58 18.36 -15.53 40.24
N PHE A 59 17.51 -16.39 39.70
CA PHE A 59 16.24 -16.78 40.30
C PHE A 59 16.33 -18.23 40.76
N ASN A 60 16.11 -18.46 42.05
CA ASN A 60 15.90 -19.80 42.57
C ASN A 60 14.41 -20.14 42.49
N ARG A 61 14.07 -21.39 42.17
CA ARG A 61 12.71 -21.91 42.26
C ARG A 61 12.24 -21.81 43.71
N PRO A 62 11.15 -21.06 44.00
CA PRO A 62 10.61 -20.99 45.35
C PRO A 62 10.17 -22.37 45.85
N ALA A 63 10.47 -22.68 47.11
CA ALA A 63 10.02 -23.90 47.78
C ALA A 63 9.14 -23.52 48.98
N GLY A 64 7.99 -24.19 49.13
CA GLY A 64 7.02 -23.93 50.18
C GLY A 64 6.04 -22.77 49.92
N GLY A 65 4.82 -22.93 50.45
CA GLY A 65 3.74 -21.95 50.41
C GLY A 65 2.65 -22.23 49.37
N ASP A 66 1.60 -21.39 49.36
CA ASP A 66 0.37 -21.62 48.59
C ASP A 66 0.57 -21.66 47.05
N TYR A 67 1.72 -21.20 46.56
CA TYR A 67 2.03 -21.10 45.14
C TYR A 67 3.05 -22.13 44.63
N GLU A 68 3.56 -23.02 45.48
CA GLU A 68 4.60 -24.00 45.11
C GLU A 68 4.17 -24.89 43.93
N SER A 69 2.91 -25.34 43.91
CA SER A 69 2.38 -26.18 42.83
C SER A 69 2.41 -25.48 41.47
N TYR A 70 2.20 -24.15 41.42
CA TYR A 70 2.26 -23.38 40.18
C TYR A 70 3.70 -23.22 39.68
N TYR A 71 4.67 -23.08 40.59
CA TYR A 71 6.08 -23.03 40.21
C TYR A 71 6.58 -24.38 39.68
N VAL A 72 6.14 -25.49 40.28
CA VAL A 72 6.45 -26.84 39.78
C VAL A 72 5.84 -27.06 38.40
N ASP A 73 4.57 -26.71 38.19
CA ASP A 73 3.92 -26.82 36.88
C ASP A 73 4.62 -25.97 35.80
N GLY A 74 5.00 -24.73 36.15
CA GLY A 74 5.74 -23.84 35.25
C GLY A 74 7.13 -24.40 34.87
N TRP A 75 7.87 -24.94 35.83
CA TRP A 75 9.20 -25.55 35.62
C TRP A 75 9.16 -26.83 34.78
N ASN A 76 8.06 -27.59 34.84
CA ASN A 76 7.85 -28.82 34.07
C ASN A 76 7.45 -28.56 32.61
N LYS A 77 7.10 -27.32 32.24
CA LYS A 77 6.80 -26.98 30.84
C LYS A 77 8.08 -26.95 30.01
N GLN A 78 8.00 -27.43 28.78
CA GLN A 78 9.09 -27.34 27.80
C GLN A 78 9.51 -25.89 27.55
N ARG A 79 10.79 -25.66 27.35
CA ARG A 79 11.38 -24.38 26.97
C ARG A 79 12.29 -24.54 25.76
N GLN A 80 12.54 -23.43 25.07
CA GLN A 80 13.46 -23.36 23.95
C GLN A 80 14.53 -22.31 24.22
N VAL A 81 15.73 -22.54 23.72
CA VAL A 81 16.81 -21.54 23.71
C VAL A 81 16.96 -20.99 22.30
N ASN A 82 16.59 -19.72 22.11
CA ASN A 82 16.76 -19.01 20.85
C ASN A 82 18.26 -18.74 20.58
N TYR A 83 18.95 -19.74 20.04
CA TYR A 83 20.34 -19.71 19.61
C TYR A 83 20.54 -20.63 18.40
N PRO A 84 21.30 -20.23 17.36
CA PRO A 84 21.99 -18.95 17.18
C PRO A 84 21.05 -17.80 16.76
N TYR A 85 19.76 -18.06 16.58
CA TYR A 85 18.74 -17.08 16.17
C TYR A 85 18.25 -16.20 17.32
N THR A 86 17.98 -14.93 17.07
CA THR A 86 17.48 -13.99 18.10
C THR A 86 16.00 -14.16 18.44
N MET A 87 15.27 -14.95 17.65
CA MET A 87 13.83 -15.24 17.82
C MET A 87 13.54 -16.74 17.65
N TYR A 88 12.30 -17.14 17.95
CA TYR A 88 11.81 -18.51 17.82
C TYR A 88 12.12 -19.09 16.43
N HIS A 89 12.76 -20.24 16.41
CA HIS A 89 13.03 -21.00 15.19
C HIS A 89 12.73 -22.48 15.48
N PRO A 90 12.06 -23.23 14.58
CA PRO A 90 11.66 -24.62 14.85
C PRO A 90 12.83 -25.57 15.18
N ASP A 91 14.04 -25.21 14.72
CA ASP A 91 15.27 -25.98 14.94
C ASP A 91 16.05 -25.53 16.19
N THR A 92 15.52 -24.63 17.02
CA THR A 92 16.17 -24.26 18.28
C THR A 92 16.10 -25.41 19.28
N GLN A 93 17.12 -25.48 20.14
CA GLN A 93 17.22 -26.57 21.10
C GLN A 93 16.17 -26.41 22.21
N GLU A 94 15.47 -27.50 22.48
CA GLU A 94 14.45 -27.63 23.52
C GLU A 94 15.05 -28.21 24.81
N PHE A 95 14.55 -27.76 25.96
CA PHE A 95 14.95 -28.25 27.27
C PHE A 95 13.81 -28.19 28.28
N TYR A 96 13.96 -28.93 29.38
CA TYR A 96 13.07 -28.88 30.53
C TYR A 96 13.87 -28.59 31.80
N TYR A 97 13.29 -27.82 32.74
CA TYR A 97 13.95 -27.53 34.01
C TYR A 97 13.79 -28.63 35.05
N ASP A 98 12.95 -29.63 34.84
CA ASP A 98 12.82 -30.81 35.68
C ASP A 98 13.76 -31.96 35.26
N GLU A 99 14.31 -31.89 34.05
CA GLU A 99 15.27 -32.85 33.51
C GLU A 99 16.69 -32.25 33.41
N PRO A 100 17.58 -32.47 34.40
CA PRO A 100 18.94 -31.88 34.41
C PRO A 100 19.77 -32.18 33.16
N ASN A 101 19.51 -33.32 32.51
CA ASN A 101 20.24 -33.78 31.33
C ASN A 101 19.79 -33.08 30.04
N SER A 102 18.62 -32.44 30.03
CA SER A 102 18.10 -31.71 28.86
C SER A 102 18.46 -30.23 28.87
N ILE A 103 18.97 -29.71 30.00
CA ILE A 103 19.14 -28.26 30.21
C ILE A 103 20.13 -27.66 29.22
N CYS A 104 19.65 -26.65 28.50
CA CYS A 104 20.44 -25.81 27.61
C CYS A 104 20.51 -24.37 28.15
N ARG A 105 21.70 -23.79 28.09
CA ARG A 105 21.96 -22.43 28.53
C ARG A 105 22.90 -21.70 27.60
N VAL A 106 22.72 -20.40 27.46
CA VAL A 106 23.67 -19.55 26.72
C VAL A 106 24.76 -19.07 27.66
N GLN A 107 25.99 -19.45 27.36
CA GLN A 107 27.18 -19.00 28.06
C GLN A 107 27.82 -17.84 27.32
N ALA A 108 28.00 -16.73 28.03
CA ALA A 108 28.83 -15.64 27.58
C ALA A 108 30.31 -15.93 27.90
N VAL A 109 31.14 -15.95 26.87
CA VAL A 109 32.60 -16.12 26.95
C VAL A 109 33.24 -14.80 26.58
N VAL A 110 33.94 -14.21 27.55
CA VAL A 110 34.64 -12.93 27.40
C VAL A 110 36.06 -13.19 26.93
N ASN A 111 36.44 -12.60 25.80
CA ASN A 111 37.84 -12.61 25.39
C ASN A 111 38.63 -11.59 26.23
N SER A 112 39.52 -12.08 27.10
CA SER A 112 40.31 -11.23 28.01
C SER A 112 41.27 -10.26 27.32
N ALA A 113 41.56 -10.43 26.03
CA ALA A 113 42.44 -9.55 25.26
C ALA A 113 41.70 -8.44 24.50
N THR A 114 40.48 -8.71 24.01
CA THR A 114 39.69 -7.76 23.20
C THR A 114 38.49 -7.17 23.95
N GLY A 115 38.07 -7.77 25.06
CA GLY A 115 36.83 -7.41 25.77
C GLY A 115 35.57 -7.81 25.01
N GLU A 116 35.69 -8.54 23.90
CA GLU A 116 34.58 -8.97 23.05
C GLU A 116 33.81 -10.13 23.69
N LEU A 117 32.48 -10.03 23.66
CA LEU A 117 31.56 -11.03 24.19
C LEU A 117 31.19 -12.01 23.09
N THR A 118 31.47 -13.30 23.30
CA THR A 118 31.00 -14.36 22.40
C THR A 118 30.00 -15.24 23.14
N GLU A 119 28.84 -15.48 22.55
CA GLU A 119 27.81 -16.35 23.13
C GLU A 119 27.93 -17.75 22.54
N GLN A 120 27.91 -18.76 23.41
CA GLN A 120 27.94 -20.17 23.04
C GLN A 120 26.79 -20.92 23.71
N LEU A 121 26.11 -21.80 22.96
CA LEU A 121 25.10 -22.67 23.54
C LEU A 121 25.76 -23.86 24.23
N GLN A 122 25.44 -24.08 25.50
CA GLN A 122 25.86 -25.23 26.27
C GLN A 122 24.65 -26.04 26.70
N CYS A 123 24.56 -27.27 26.22
CA CYS A 123 23.53 -28.21 26.59
C CYS A 123 24.13 -29.43 27.28
N ALA A 124 23.46 -29.90 28.33
CA ALA A 124 23.92 -31.02 29.15
C ALA A 124 23.98 -32.36 28.38
N ASP A 125 23.16 -32.52 27.35
CA ASP A 125 23.09 -33.69 26.47
C ASP A 125 24.19 -33.71 25.39
N ALA A 126 24.60 -32.54 24.89
CA ALA A 126 25.49 -32.41 23.74
C ALA A 126 26.94 -32.01 24.08
N ASN A 127 27.18 -31.27 25.17
CA ASN A 127 28.50 -30.74 25.53
C ASN A 127 28.82 -30.97 27.02
N SER A 128 29.83 -31.81 27.30
CA SER A 128 30.25 -32.21 28.65
C SER A 128 30.99 -31.12 29.46
N SER A 129 30.85 -29.84 29.10
CA SER A 129 31.58 -28.71 29.70
C SER A 129 30.69 -27.76 30.52
N LEU A 130 29.39 -28.03 30.64
CA LEU A 130 28.50 -27.22 31.46
C LEU A 130 28.95 -27.33 32.94
N ALA A 131 29.34 -26.20 33.54
CA ALA A 131 29.77 -26.18 34.95
C ALA A 131 28.69 -26.79 35.84
N THR A 132 29.07 -27.57 36.86
CA THR A 132 28.14 -28.32 37.72
C THR A 132 27.09 -27.42 38.39
N ALA A 133 27.42 -26.17 38.70
CA ALA A 133 26.48 -25.18 39.23
C ALA A 133 25.43 -24.68 38.20
N SER A 134 25.71 -24.83 36.91
CA SER A 134 24.81 -24.52 35.80
C SER A 134 23.93 -25.70 35.38
N GLN A 135 24.17 -26.91 35.91
CA GLN A 135 23.26 -28.06 35.75
C GLN A 135 22.10 -28.04 36.76
N ASP A 136 22.10 -27.08 37.69
CA ASP A 136 21.05 -26.95 38.69
C ASP A 136 19.73 -26.56 38.03
N SER A 137 18.84 -27.54 37.98
CA SER A 137 17.52 -27.46 37.37
C SER A 137 16.59 -26.50 38.12
N THR A 138 16.93 -26.13 39.37
CA THR A 138 16.15 -25.20 40.20
C THR A 138 16.53 -23.73 40.02
N VAL A 139 17.52 -23.43 39.18
CA VAL A 139 18.07 -22.08 39.04
C VAL A 139 17.97 -21.55 37.61
N PHE A 140 17.38 -20.38 37.48
CA PHE A 140 17.28 -19.62 36.23
C PHE A 140 18.18 -18.37 36.30
N TRP A 141 18.96 -18.11 35.24
CA TRP A 141 19.77 -16.90 35.14
C TRP A 141 19.34 -16.05 33.96
N THR A 142 19.42 -14.74 34.11
CA THR A 142 19.21 -13.76 33.05
C THR A 142 20.10 -12.53 33.25
N TYR A 143 20.35 -11.78 32.18
CA TYR A 143 21.03 -10.50 32.20
C TYR A 143 20.44 -9.58 31.13
N ALA A 144 20.48 -8.26 31.35
CA ALA A 144 19.75 -7.28 30.54
C ALA A 144 20.15 -7.27 29.05
N ALA A 145 21.43 -7.54 28.74
CA ALA A 145 21.92 -7.59 27.36
C ALA A 145 21.56 -8.89 26.62
N ASN A 146 20.90 -9.85 27.28
CA ASN A 146 20.42 -11.08 26.64
C ASN A 146 19.12 -10.81 25.88
N VAL A 147 19.23 -10.24 24.68
CA VAL A 147 18.10 -9.98 23.77
C VAL A 147 17.33 -11.25 23.38
N ARG A 148 17.89 -12.44 23.64
CA ARG A 148 17.31 -13.74 23.31
C ARG A 148 16.40 -14.30 24.43
N ASN A 149 16.25 -13.55 25.53
CA ASN A 149 15.40 -13.84 26.70
C ASN A 149 15.48 -15.31 27.21
N ASN A 150 16.65 -15.92 27.08
CA ASN A 150 16.88 -17.33 27.34
C ASN A 150 17.63 -17.56 28.66
N ASN A 151 17.62 -18.81 29.15
CA ASN A 151 18.34 -19.21 30.36
C ASN A 151 19.85 -19.03 30.17
N ALA A 152 20.44 -18.04 30.82
CA ALA A 152 21.87 -17.77 30.74
C ALA A 152 22.68 -18.71 31.65
N THR A 153 24.00 -18.78 31.46
CA THR A 153 24.93 -19.22 32.50
C THR A 153 25.74 -18.06 33.05
N PHE A 154 26.41 -18.32 34.17
CA PHE A 154 27.49 -17.45 34.62
C PHE A 154 28.58 -17.30 33.54
N PRO A 155 29.12 -16.10 33.31
CA PRO A 155 30.09 -15.86 32.24
C PRO A 155 31.46 -16.43 32.56
N VAL A 156 32.20 -16.85 31.53
CA VAL A 156 33.58 -17.34 31.64
C VAL A 156 34.55 -16.25 31.20
N GLY A 157 35.61 -16.04 31.98
CA GLY A 157 36.62 -15.00 31.73
C GLY A 157 36.29 -13.63 32.34
N ALA A 158 35.12 -13.48 32.97
CA ALA A 158 34.69 -12.27 33.68
C ALA A 158 35.05 -12.30 35.17
N ARG A 159 35.26 -11.13 35.78
CA ARG A 159 35.37 -10.98 37.25
C ARG A 159 34.01 -10.65 37.82
N CYS A 160 33.36 -11.62 38.45
CA CYS A 160 32.04 -11.42 39.04
C CYS A 160 32.08 -11.37 40.56
N TYR A 161 31.27 -10.49 41.14
CA TYR A 161 31.07 -10.38 42.59
C TYR A 161 29.58 -10.29 42.93
N THR A 162 29.22 -10.75 44.12
CA THR A 162 27.84 -10.68 44.61
C THR A 162 27.50 -9.27 45.07
N LEU A 163 26.27 -8.84 44.77
CA LEU A 163 25.68 -7.58 45.24
C LEU A 163 24.79 -7.78 46.47
N MET A 164 24.78 -9.00 47.02
CA MET A 164 23.99 -9.34 48.20
C MET A 164 24.77 -8.98 49.47
N LEU A 165 24.12 -8.24 50.37
CA LEU A 165 24.61 -7.93 51.71
C LEU A 165 24.47 -9.16 52.61
N ARG A 166 25.18 -9.16 53.75
CA ARG A 166 25.17 -10.29 54.71
C ARG A 166 23.80 -10.56 55.33
N ASP A 167 22.90 -9.58 55.29
CA ASP A 167 21.52 -9.67 55.76
C ASP A 167 20.54 -10.15 54.67
N GLY A 168 21.03 -10.44 53.46
CA GLY A 168 20.23 -10.85 52.31
C GLY A 168 19.55 -9.69 51.56
N SER A 169 19.80 -8.44 51.95
CA SER A 169 19.38 -7.26 51.19
C SER A 169 20.34 -6.99 50.02
N VAL A 170 19.93 -6.16 49.08
CA VAL A 170 20.74 -5.83 47.89
C VAL A 170 21.44 -4.51 48.13
N ASP A 171 22.75 -4.45 47.85
CA ASP A 171 23.48 -3.19 47.81
C ASP A 171 23.04 -2.40 46.57
N THR A 172 22.17 -1.41 46.78
CA THR A 172 21.59 -0.60 45.72
C THR A 172 22.64 0.27 45.03
N ASP A 173 23.62 0.76 45.77
CA ASP A 173 24.66 1.65 45.23
C ASP A 173 25.59 0.87 44.29
N LEU A 174 25.97 -0.35 44.67
CA LEU A 174 26.76 -1.23 43.80
C LEU A 174 25.94 -1.78 42.62
N LYS A 175 24.64 -1.98 42.78
CA LYS A 175 23.75 -2.38 41.69
C LYS A 175 23.62 -1.28 40.64
N ASP A 176 23.41 -0.04 41.07
CA ASP A 176 23.32 1.12 40.17
C ASP A 176 24.67 1.42 39.50
N ALA A 177 25.78 1.14 40.17
CA ALA A 177 27.12 1.19 39.59
C ALA A 177 27.45 0.01 38.64
N CYS A 178 26.60 -1.02 38.60
CA CYS A 178 26.76 -2.21 37.76
C CYS A 178 25.95 -2.11 36.45
N THR A 179 26.10 -0.99 35.75
CA THR A 179 25.55 -0.82 34.42
C THR A 179 26.63 -1.09 33.38
N ALA A 180 26.26 -1.72 32.28
CA ALA A 180 27.12 -1.73 31.11
C ALA A 180 27.30 -0.27 30.72
N SER A 181 28.54 0.18 30.49
CA SER A 181 28.72 1.25 29.54
C SER A 181 28.26 0.65 28.22
N SER A 182 26.95 0.71 27.95
CA SER A 182 26.47 0.67 26.58
C SER A 182 27.39 1.64 25.88
N SER A 183 28.14 1.16 24.90
CA SER A 183 28.54 2.04 23.83
C SER A 183 27.22 2.62 23.35
N SER A 184 26.81 3.76 23.91
CA SER A 184 25.73 4.57 23.38
C SER A 184 26.32 5.04 22.07
N VAL A 185 26.21 4.19 21.05
CA VAL A 185 26.45 4.63 19.68
C VAL A 185 25.38 5.68 19.51
N GLU A 186 25.80 6.94 19.64
CA GLU A 186 24.91 8.07 19.58
C GLU A 186 24.24 8.00 18.20
N PRO A 187 22.90 7.77 18.15
CA PRO A 187 22.23 7.64 16.88
C PRO A 187 22.38 8.96 16.12
N ARG A 188 22.43 8.87 14.80
CA ARG A 188 22.74 10.01 13.95
C ARG A 188 21.73 11.14 14.08
N TYR A 189 20.48 10.80 14.41
CA TYR A 189 19.38 11.71 14.65
C TYR A 189 18.76 11.45 16.01
N THR A 190 18.67 12.48 16.85
CA THR A 190 18.12 12.41 18.22
C THR A 190 17.08 13.49 18.49
N THR A 191 17.20 14.64 17.82
CA THR A 191 16.34 15.80 18.05
C THR A 191 15.25 15.95 16.99
N PHE A 192 15.29 15.15 15.92
CA PHE A 192 14.43 15.27 14.73
C PHE A 192 14.43 16.66 14.07
N THR A 193 15.38 17.51 14.46
CA THR A 193 15.57 18.87 13.95
C THR A 193 16.87 19.00 13.17
N GLU A 194 17.56 17.88 12.94
CA GLU A 194 18.79 17.85 12.19
C GLU A 194 18.53 18.25 10.73
N THR A 195 19.50 18.96 10.15
CA THR A 195 19.45 19.49 8.78
C THR A 195 18.90 18.51 7.73
N PRO A 196 19.33 17.23 7.64
CA PRO A 196 18.81 16.32 6.62
C PRO A 196 17.31 16.00 6.78
N LEU A 197 16.81 15.85 8.02
CA LEU A 197 15.38 15.62 8.27
C LEU A 197 14.56 16.87 7.99
N LEU A 198 15.06 18.05 8.39
CA LEU A 198 14.44 19.32 8.05
C LEU A 198 14.34 19.53 6.53
N VAL A 199 15.38 19.14 5.77
CA VAL A 199 15.33 19.19 4.30
C VAL A 199 14.20 18.30 3.76
N ILE A 200 14.05 17.08 4.27
CA ILE A 200 12.96 16.18 3.87
C ILE A 200 11.60 16.82 4.19
N TYR A 201 11.39 17.31 5.41
CA TYR A 201 10.12 17.96 5.79
C TYR A 201 9.82 19.19 4.94
N LEU A 202 10.81 20.04 4.70
CA LEU A 202 10.68 21.22 3.84
C LEU A 202 10.38 20.84 2.39
N LEU A 203 10.92 19.74 1.88
CA LEU A 203 10.59 19.23 0.53
C LEU A 203 9.13 18.81 0.43
N TYR A 204 8.59 18.08 1.42
CA TYR A 204 7.17 17.72 1.45
C TYR A 204 6.26 18.94 1.62
N VAL A 205 6.62 19.87 2.52
CA VAL A 205 5.88 21.13 2.68
C VAL A 205 5.91 21.97 1.40
N ALA A 206 7.07 22.09 0.75
CA ALA A 206 7.21 22.78 -0.53
C ALA A 206 6.37 22.11 -1.62
N PHE A 207 6.31 20.78 -1.66
CA PHE A 207 5.43 20.06 -2.57
C PHE A 207 3.96 20.41 -2.34
N PHE A 208 3.48 20.42 -1.09
CA PHE A 208 2.10 20.82 -0.80
C PHE A 208 1.81 22.27 -1.15
N ILE A 209 2.78 23.17 -0.97
CA ILE A 209 2.68 24.58 -1.40
C ILE A 209 2.57 24.66 -2.93
N ILE A 210 3.38 23.90 -3.67
CA ILE A 210 3.32 23.84 -5.15
C ILE A 210 1.98 23.26 -5.60
N LEU A 211 1.49 22.21 -4.96
CA LEU A 211 0.19 21.60 -5.26
C LEU A 211 -0.97 22.57 -4.98
N ALA A 212 -0.94 23.28 -3.86
CA ALA A 212 -1.90 24.32 -3.53
C ALA A 212 -1.81 25.49 -4.53
N GLY A 213 -0.60 25.91 -4.88
CA GLY A 213 -0.33 26.92 -5.91
C GLY A 213 -0.89 26.52 -7.27
N TRP A 214 -0.74 25.25 -7.67
CA TRP A 214 -1.36 24.69 -8.87
C TRP A 214 -2.89 24.71 -8.79
N ALA A 215 -3.47 24.29 -7.66
CA ALA A 215 -4.91 24.32 -7.47
C ALA A 215 -5.49 25.75 -7.56
N LEU A 216 -4.80 26.72 -6.97
CA LEU A 216 -5.14 28.15 -7.05
C LEU A 216 -4.96 28.70 -8.47
N TYR A 217 -3.83 28.41 -9.11
CA TYR A 217 -3.55 28.80 -10.50
C TYR A 217 -4.60 28.25 -11.46
N LYS A 218 -4.94 26.96 -11.31
CA LYS A 218 -5.98 26.29 -12.07
C LYS A 218 -7.32 26.98 -11.85
N ASN A 219 -7.71 27.23 -10.61
CA ASN A 219 -8.98 27.90 -10.30
C ASN A 219 -9.02 29.33 -10.87
N TYR A 220 -7.92 30.08 -10.76
CA TYR A 220 -7.79 31.42 -11.32
C TYR A 220 -7.92 31.42 -12.86
N MET A 221 -7.17 30.55 -13.55
CA MET A 221 -7.22 30.42 -15.01
C MET A 221 -8.60 29.95 -15.49
N GLN A 222 -9.25 29.05 -14.74
CA GLN A 222 -10.59 28.56 -15.06
C GLN A 222 -11.68 29.59 -14.79
N ASN A 223 -11.52 30.47 -13.79
CA ASN A 223 -12.46 31.57 -13.53
C ASN A 223 -12.26 32.74 -14.51
N GLY A 224 -11.01 32.99 -14.94
CA GLY A 224 -10.68 34.01 -15.93
C GLY A 224 -11.14 33.64 -17.34
N ASN A 225 -10.99 32.37 -17.71
CA ASN A 225 -11.60 31.82 -18.92
C ASN A 225 -13.07 31.51 -18.65
N LYS A 226 -13.95 32.50 -18.82
CA LYS A 226 -15.43 32.38 -18.77
C LYS A 226 -16.06 31.33 -19.70
N SER A 227 -15.27 30.48 -20.34
CA SER A 227 -15.76 29.33 -21.09
C SER A 227 -15.85 28.12 -20.17
N VAL A 228 -16.90 27.31 -20.39
CA VAL A 228 -17.01 25.95 -19.87
C VAL A 228 -17.52 25.81 -18.41
N ASN A 229 -18.53 26.60 -18.07
CA ASN A 229 -19.75 26.00 -17.49
C ASN A 229 -20.82 25.93 -18.59
N GLU A 230 -20.43 25.44 -19.78
CA GLU A 230 -21.38 25.07 -20.84
C GLU A 230 -22.37 23.98 -20.34
N MET A 231 -22.02 23.31 -19.24
CA MET A 231 -22.86 22.40 -18.44
C MET A 231 -24.26 22.95 -18.12
N SER A 232 -24.44 24.26 -17.97
CA SER A 232 -25.73 24.88 -17.62
C SER A 232 -26.31 25.79 -18.69
N LYS A 233 -25.53 26.23 -19.69
CA LYS A 233 -25.96 27.27 -20.64
C LYS A 233 -26.73 26.74 -21.86
N LYS A 234 -26.75 25.43 -22.12
CA LYS A 234 -27.31 24.86 -23.38
C LYS A 234 -28.48 23.89 -23.25
N LEU A 235 -29.00 23.63 -22.04
CA LEU A 235 -30.29 22.94 -21.87
C LEU A 235 -31.51 23.73 -22.42
N ILE A 236 -31.31 24.93 -22.96
CA ILE A 236 -32.40 25.86 -23.29
C ILE A 236 -32.47 26.20 -24.80
N ASN A 237 -31.41 26.01 -25.59
CA ASN A 237 -31.42 26.43 -27.01
C ASN A 237 -30.89 25.33 -27.94
N THR A 238 -31.74 24.41 -28.34
CA THR A 238 -31.51 23.49 -29.47
C THR A 238 -31.76 24.26 -30.78
N PRO A 239 -30.75 24.53 -31.63
CA PRO A 239 -31.00 25.08 -32.97
C PRO A 239 -31.67 24.02 -33.85
N GLN A 240 -32.72 24.40 -34.58
CA GLN A 240 -33.45 23.52 -35.52
C GLN A 240 -32.78 23.38 -36.89
N THR A 241 -31.55 23.88 -37.07
CA THR A 241 -30.84 23.86 -38.35
C THR A 241 -29.95 22.62 -38.47
N PRO A 242 -30.04 21.84 -39.58
CA PRO A 242 -29.16 20.70 -39.79
C PRO A 242 -27.69 21.16 -39.81
N SER A 243 -26.86 20.49 -39.01
CA SER A 243 -25.46 20.84 -38.76
C SER A 243 -24.59 20.67 -40.02
N ARG A 244 -23.43 21.33 -40.06
CA ARG A 244 -22.50 21.29 -41.19
C ARG A 244 -21.80 19.93 -41.32
N ALA A 245 -21.67 19.18 -40.23
CA ALA A 245 -21.25 17.77 -40.19
C ALA A 245 -22.32 16.79 -40.71
N VAL A 246 -23.56 17.27 -40.89
CA VAL A 246 -24.73 16.54 -41.42
C VAL A 246 -25.03 16.99 -42.85
N ALA A 247 -24.72 18.24 -43.18
CA ALA A 247 -24.74 18.74 -44.56
C ALA A 247 -23.57 18.12 -45.30
N GLY A 248 -23.88 17.14 -46.17
CA GLY A 248 -22.92 16.53 -47.06
C GLY A 248 -22.02 17.58 -47.72
N ASN A 249 -20.80 17.16 -48.05
CA ASN A 249 -19.85 17.92 -48.84
C ASN A 249 -20.59 18.77 -49.90
N ALA A 250 -20.17 20.02 -50.15
CA ALA A 250 -20.83 20.87 -51.17
C ALA A 250 -20.86 20.21 -52.57
N ASN A 251 -20.06 19.15 -52.75
CA ASN A 251 -19.95 18.30 -53.94
C ASN A 251 -20.66 16.93 -53.82
N GLY A 252 -21.32 16.63 -52.70
CA GLY A 252 -22.04 15.37 -52.46
C GLY A 252 -23.43 15.40 -53.09
N ARG A 253 -23.89 14.26 -53.64
CA ARG A 253 -25.19 14.15 -54.34
C ARG A 253 -26.41 14.36 -53.43
N HIS A 254 -26.26 14.24 -52.11
CA HIS A 254 -27.35 14.36 -51.14
C HIS A 254 -27.03 15.40 -50.07
N THR A 255 -27.92 16.38 -49.91
CA THR A 255 -27.75 17.52 -48.98
C THR A 255 -28.57 17.40 -47.70
N SER A 256 -29.41 16.36 -47.55
CA SER A 256 -30.35 16.26 -46.42
C SER A 256 -30.38 14.88 -45.75
N VAL A 257 -29.87 14.81 -44.52
CA VAL A 257 -29.93 13.63 -43.65
C VAL A 257 -31.38 13.37 -43.21
N ARG A 258 -31.78 12.09 -43.14
CA ARG A 258 -33.15 11.69 -42.80
C ARG A 258 -33.54 12.21 -41.42
N ALA A 259 -34.78 12.68 -41.26
CA ALA A 259 -35.26 13.25 -40.01
C ALA A 259 -35.19 12.26 -38.82
N SER A 260 -35.31 10.96 -39.08
CA SER A 260 -35.09 9.91 -38.08
C SER A 260 -33.65 9.84 -37.60
N ASP A 261 -32.69 10.03 -38.52
CA ASP A 261 -31.27 9.88 -38.24
C ASP A 261 -30.80 11.11 -37.47
N THR A 262 -31.23 12.31 -37.87
CA THR A 262 -31.01 13.54 -37.09
C THR A 262 -31.62 13.45 -35.68
N ARG A 263 -32.79 12.80 -35.53
CA ARG A 263 -33.42 12.60 -34.23
C ARG A 263 -32.61 11.63 -33.36
N MET A 264 -32.15 10.51 -33.92
CA MET A 264 -31.33 9.53 -33.22
C MET A 264 -30.00 10.15 -32.76
N GLN A 265 -29.43 11.05 -33.57
CA GLN A 265 -28.24 11.82 -33.19
C GLN A 265 -28.50 12.83 -32.09
N LEU A 266 -29.64 13.51 -32.11
CA LEU A 266 -30.05 14.43 -31.06
C LEU A 266 -30.21 13.69 -29.73
N GLU A 267 -30.90 12.55 -29.72
CA GLU A 267 -31.01 11.67 -28.53
C GLU A 267 -29.63 11.21 -28.05
N ALA A 268 -28.74 10.77 -28.96
CA ALA A 268 -27.38 10.37 -28.61
C ALA A 268 -26.53 11.52 -28.04
N ALA A 269 -26.75 12.75 -28.50
CA ALA A 269 -25.99 13.94 -28.10
C ALA A 269 -26.55 14.63 -26.84
N GLU A 270 -27.87 14.57 -26.59
CA GLU A 270 -28.51 15.27 -25.46
C GLU A 270 -28.14 14.67 -24.10
N GLY A 271 -27.74 13.39 -24.04
CA GLY A 271 -27.35 12.71 -22.81
C GLY A 271 -25.87 12.80 -22.41
N ILE A 272 -25.00 13.42 -23.24
CA ILE A 272 -23.55 13.38 -23.06
C ILE A 272 -23.00 14.74 -22.64
N LEU A 273 -22.38 14.78 -21.47
CA LEU A 273 -21.70 15.94 -20.92
C LEU A 273 -20.25 15.95 -21.41
N GLN A 274 -19.86 17.03 -22.08
CA GLN A 274 -18.54 17.19 -22.69
C GLN A 274 -17.75 18.29 -21.97
N THR A 275 -16.47 18.06 -21.72
CA THR A 275 -15.56 19.07 -21.14
C THR A 275 -14.21 19.01 -21.83
N GLY A 276 -13.79 20.13 -22.42
CA GLY A 276 -12.50 20.25 -23.09
C GLY A 276 -11.34 20.44 -22.12
N TYR A 277 -10.25 19.73 -22.37
CA TYR A 277 -8.99 19.81 -21.64
C TYR A 277 -7.82 20.02 -22.60
N SER A 278 -6.81 20.74 -22.13
CA SER A 278 -5.52 20.91 -22.81
C SER A 278 -4.39 20.64 -21.82
N THR A 279 -3.27 20.15 -22.33
CA THR A 279 -2.07 19.94 -21.52
C THR A 279 -1.47 21.27 -21.09
N SER A 280 -0.99 21.30 -19.84
CA SER A 280 -0.26 22.43 -19.31
C SER A 280 1.11 21.96 -18.89
N VAL A 281 2.16 22.67 -19.30
CA VAL A 281 3.54 22.36 -18.89
C VAL A 281 3.64 22.35 -17.36
N TRP A 282 3.04 23.35 -16.70
CA TRP A 282 3.00 23.42 -15.24
C TRP A 282 2.26 22.24 -14.60
N GLY A 283 1.10 21.87 -15.14
CA GLY A 283 0.34 20.73 -14.65
C GLY A 283 1.12 19.42 -14.76
N ASN A 284 1.82 19.20 -15.88
CA ASN A 284 2.68 18.04 -16.09
C ASN A 284 3.88 18.02 -15.13
N ILE A 285 4.48 19.17 -14.82
CA ILE A 285 5.56 19.26 -13.81
C ILE A 285 5.04 18.84 -12.44
N VAL A 286 3.86 19.33 -12.02
CA VAL A 286 3.29 18.98 -10.71
C VAL A 286 2.88 17.51 -10.64
N LEU A 287 2.37 16.95 -11.74
CA LEU A 287 2.11 15.51 -11.86
C LEU A 287 3.42 14.70 -11.72
N GLY A 288 4.48 15.11 -12.40
CA GLY A 288 5.80 14.48 -12.28
C GLY A 288 6.34 14.54 -10.85
N LEU A 289 6.17 15.68 -10.17
CA LEU A 289 6.52 15.83 -8.76
C LEU A 289 5.70 14.89 -7.86
N LEU A 290 4.40 14.72 -8.11
CA LEU A 290 3.55 13.80 -7.34
C LEU A 290 4.07 12.35 -7.44
N VAL A 291 4.44 11.91 -8.64
CA VAL A 291 5.01 10.57 -8.87
C VAL A 291 6.34 10.42 -8.14
N THR A 292 7.25 11.40 -8.28
CA THR A 292 8.56 11.39 -7.61
C THR A 292 8.41 11.35 -6.08
N MET A 293 7.50 12.13 -5.50
CA MET A 293 7.25 12.13 -4.06
C MET A 293 6.67 10.80 -3.57
N THR A 294 5.81 10.17 -4.37
CA THR A 294 5.26 8.84 -4.05
C THR A 294 6.37 7.78 -4.02
N ILE A 295 7.29 7.81 -4.98
CA ILE A 295 8.46 6.90 -5.00
C ILE A 295 9.37 7.20 -3.79
N ALA A 296 9.62 8.47 -3.50
CA ALA A 296 10.46 8.89 -2.38
C ALA A 296 9.94 8.40 -1.02
N LEU A 297 8.62 8.38 -0.79
CA LEU A 297 8.01 7.81 0.43
C LEU A 297 8.32 6.32 0.60
N ASN A 298 8.21 5.55 -0.50
CA ASN A 298 8.51 4.12 -0.46
C ASN A 298 10.01 3.87 -0.23
N VAL A 299 10.88 4.68 -0.82
CA VAL A 299 12.33 4.63 -0.56
C VAL A 299 12.64 4.97 0.90
N LEU A 300 11.97 5.97 1.48
CA LEU A 300 12.14 6.35 2.88
C LEU A 300 11.74 5.20 3.83
N LEU A 301 10.63 4.51 3.56
CA LEU A 301 10.23 3.32 4.31
C LEU A 301 11.30 2.22 4.25
N ILE A 302 11.86 1.96 3.07
CA ILE A 302 12.92 0.97 2.89
C ILE A 302 14.18 1.36 3.69
N ILE A 303 14.56 2.64 3.69
CA ILE A 303 15.71 3.13 4.46
C ILE A 303 15.51 2.90 5.95
N ILE A 304 14.31 3.21 6.49
CA ILE A 304 14.01 3.00 7.92
C ILE A 304 14.04 1.50 8.27
N ILE A 305 13.51 0.64 7.40
CA ILE A 305 13.59 -0.81 7.57
C ILE A 305 15.06 -1.27 7.58
N CYS A 306 15.89 -0.80 6.64
CA CYS A 306 17.32 -1.11 6.62
C CYS A 306 18.05 -0.65 7.90
N ASP A 307 17.65 0.49 8.47
CA ASP A 307 18.17 0.99 9.74
C ASP A 307 17.86 0.08 10.91
N TYR A 308 16.63 -0.46 10.96
CA TYR A 308 16.23 -1.45 11.95
C TYR A 308 17.10 -2.72 11.91
N TYR A 309 17.58 -3.13 10.74
CA TYR A 309 18.52 -4.27 10.60
C TYR A 309 19.99 -3.93 10.89
N GLY A 310 20.31 -2.69 11.29
CA GLY A 310 21.68 -2.28 11.62
C GLY A 310 22.59 -2.12 10.41
N ASN A 311 22.03 -1.85 9.21
CA ASN A 311 22.83 -1.60 8.00
C ASN A 311 23.54 -0.24 7.99
N PHE A 312 23.31 0.62 8.98
CA PHE A 312 23.96 1.91 9.15
C PHE A 312 24.79 1.93 10.44
N ASP A 313 26.03 2.41 10.34
CA ASP A 313 26.93 2.62 11.48
C ASP A 313 27.49 4.06 11.44
N PRO A 314 27.14 4.94 12.41
CA PRO A 314 26.17 4.74 13.50
C PRO A 314 24.71 4.60 12.97
N PRO A 315 23.79 3.98 13.75
CA PRO A 315 22.38 3.85 13.38
C PRO A 315 21.75 5.24 13.20
N LEU A 316 20.77 5.34 12.30
CA LEU A 316 20.11 6.61 11.99
C LEU A 316 19.22 7.06 13.15
N PHE A 317 18.41 6.16 13.69
CA PHE A 317 17.53 6.40 14.83
C PHE A 317 17.87 5.47 16.00
N ASP A 318 17.42 5.80 17.21
CA ASP A 318 17.54 4.89 18.36
C ASP A 318 16.78 3.58 18.07
N PRO A 319 17.46 2.41 18.02
CA PRO A 319 16.80 1.13 17.74
C PRO A 319 15.79 0.70 18.80
N SER A 320 15.90 1.21 20.02
CA SER A 320 15.11 0.78 21.18
C SER A 320 13.80 1.56 21.35
N GLU A 321 13.77 2.84 20.97
CA GLU A 321 12.62 3.72 21.18
C GLU A 321 12.14 4.43 19.90
N ASP A 322 13.05 5.06 19.16
CA ASP A 322 12.67 6.01 18.10
C ASP A 322 12.39 5.36 16.73
N ASN A 323 13.15 4.34 16.34
CA ASN A 323 13.06 3.75 15.00
C ASN A 323 11.64 3.23 14.69
N ALA A 324 11.01 2.55 15.67
CA ALA A 324 9.64 2.03 15.53
C ALA A 324 8.59 3.13 15.40
N LEU A 325 8.75 4.22 16.16
CA LEU A 325 7.84 5.36 16.11
C LEU A 325 7.92 6.04 14.74
N VAL A 326 9.13 6.30 14.25
CA VAL A 326 9.36 6.91 12.92
C VAL A 326 8.78 6.04 11.82
N PHE A 327 9.00 4.72 11.88
CA PHE A 327 8.43 3.78 10.93
C PHE A 327 6.90 3.87 10.88
N ILE A 328 6.21 3.82 12.02
CA ILE A 328 4.74 3.87 12.07
C ILE A 328 4.20 5.19 11.50
N ILE A 329 4.82 6.33 11.83
CA ILE A 329 4.37 7.63 11.32
C ILE A 329 4.49 7.70 9.80
N VAL A 330 5.65 7.34 9.25
CA VAL A 330 5.88 7.36 7.80
C VAL A 330 4.99 6.34 7.09
N TRP A 331 4.77 5.17 7.70
CA TRP A 331 3.90 4.12 7.17
C TRP A 331 2.43 4.58 7.08
N VAL A 332 1.88 5.16 8.15
CA VAL A 332 0.51 5.70 8.13
C VAL A 332 0.37 6.83 7.11
N PHE A 333 1.34 7.74 7.06
CA PHE A 333 1.34 8.83 6.08
C PHE A 333 1.35 8.30 4.64
N THR A 334 2.20 7.31 4.36
CA THR A 334 2.30 6.66 3.04
C THR A 334 1.01 5.92 2.67
N ALA A 335 0.39 5.22 3.63
CA ALA A 335 -0.88 4.52 3.41
C ALA A 335 -2.00 5.50 3.04
N VAL A 336 -2.18 6.58 3.82
CA VAL A 336 -3.18 7.62 3.54
C VAL A 336 -2.91 8.28 2.19
N TRP A 337 -1.64 8.60 1.89
CA TRP A 337 -1.23 9.18 0.62
C TRP A 337 -1.63 8.32 -0.60
N LEU A 338 -1.32 7.02 -0.56
CA LEU A 338 -1.65 6.09 -1.64
C LEU A 338 -3.16 5.88 -1.79
N VAL A 339 -3.89 5.80 -0.67
CA VAL A 339 -5.37 5.71 -0.68
C VAL A 339 -5.99 6.93 -1.35
N VAL A 340 -5.50 8.14 -1.07
CA VAL A 340 -5.97 9.37 -1.73
C VAL A 340 -5.70 9.35 -3.23
N ILE A 341 -4.51 8.90 -3.65
CA ILE A 341 -4.18 8.76 -5.08
C ILE A 341 -5.14 7.80 -5.77
N VAL A 342 -5.37 6.62 -5.21
CA VAL A 342 -6.27 5.61 -5.81
C VAL A 342 -7.73 6.03 -5.78
N ALA A 343 -8.19 6.70 -4.71
CA ALA A 343 -9.54 7.27 -4.66
C ALA A 343 -9.79 8.29 -5.79
N HIS A 344 -8.73 8.99 -6.24
CA HIS A 344 -8.81 10.00 -7.30
C HIS A 344 -8.24 9.54 -8.66
N GLN A 345 -7.87 8.26 -8.83
CA GLN A 345 -7.16 7.78 -10.01
C GLN A 345 -7.85 8.10 -11.35
N ASN A 346 -9.18 8.00 -11.39
CA ASN A 346 -9.96 8.24 -12.61
C ASN A 346 -9.92 9.71 -13.07
N ASN A 347 -9.66 10.64 -12.15
CA ASN A 347 -9.70 12.08 -12.41
C ASN A 347 -8.32 12.75 -12.25
N ILE A 348 -7.28 12.01 -11.85
CA ILE A 348 -5.99 12.57 -11.45
C ILE A 348 -5.33 13.29 -12.63
N PHE A 349 -5.35 12.70 -13.82
CA PHE A 349 -4.81 13.34 -15.03
C PHE A 349 -5.60 14.60 -15.42
N ASN A 350 -6.91 14.58 -15.25
CA ASN A 350 -7.77 15.74 -15.49
C ASN A 350 -7.61 16.83 -14.41
N PHE A 351 -7.09 16.48 -13.23
CA PHE A 351 -6.72 17.44 -12.22
C PHE A 351 -5.49 18.26 -12.65
N PHE A 352 -4.54 17.65 -13.34
CA PHE A 352 -3.33 18.33 -13.85
C PHE A 352 -3.49 18.97 -15.24
N ARG A 353 -4.63 18.76 -15.91
CA ARG A 353 -4.97 19.45 -17.15
C ARG A 353 -5.76 20.75 -16.90
N LEU A 354 -5.64 21.71 -17.82
CA LEU A 354 -6.43 22.94 -17.81
C LEU A 354 -7.69 22.76 -18.65
N ARG A 355 -8.77 23.45 -18.25
CA ARG A 355 -10.02 23.46 -19.02
C ARG A 355 -9.94 24.54 -20.09
N VAL A 356 -10.34 24.17 -21.30
CA VAL A 356 -10.27 25.00 -22.51
C VAL A 356 -11.56 24.77 -23.31
N PRO A 357 -12.04 25.77 -24.08
CA PRO A 357 -13.15 25.57 -25.02
C PRO A 357 -13.01 24.32 -25.88
N LEU A 358 -14.14 23.70 -26.24
CA LEU A 358 -14.15 22.49 -27.07
C LEU A 358 -13.50 22.71 -28.45
N GLU A 359 -13.47 23.94 -28.96
CA GLU A 359 -12.80 24.32 -30.21
C GLU A 359 -11.26 24.14 -30.18
N GLN A 360 -10.63 24.34 -29.03
CA GLN A 360 -9.17 24.36 -28.90
C GLN A 360 -8.63 23.21 -28.03
N CYS A 361 -9.51 22.34 -27.54
CA CYS A 361 -9.10 21.25 -26.67
C CYS A 361 -8.29 20.15 -27.40
N GLU A 362 -7.38 19.55 -26.66
CA GLU A 362 -6.60 18.37 -27.08
C GLU A 362 -7.24 17.08 -26.59
N PHE A 363 -7.97 17.16 -25.48
CA PHE A 363 -8.66 16.05 -24.84
C PHE A 363 -10.10 16.45 -24.53
N VAL A 364 -11.04 15.52 -24.67
CA VAL A 364 -12.43 15.73 -24.30
C VAL A 364 -12.82 14.70 -23.25
N TYR A 365 -13.23 15.18 -22.10
CA TYR A 365 -13.90 14.38 -21.09
C TYR A 365 -15.36 14.25 -21.49
N MET A 366 -15.82 13.02 -21.71
CA MET A 366 -17.18 12.70 -22.06
C MET A 366 -17.80 11.86 -20.94
N LEU A 367 -18.99 12.28 -20.50
CA LEU A 367 -19.77 11.66 -19.44
C LEU A 367 -21.18 11.39 -19.96
N LYS A 368 -21.51 10.13 -20.18
CA LYS A 368 -22.88 9.70 -20.46
C LYS A 368 -23.52 9.28 -19.15
N ARG A 369 -24.66 9.88 -18.80
CA ARG A 369 -25.39 9.51 -17.59
C ARG A 369 -25.97 8.11 -17.76
N ASP A 370 -25.86 7.29 -16.71
CA ASP A 370 -26.62 6.05 -16.67
C ASP A 370 -28.06 6.44 -16.39
N GLU A 371 -28.95 6.21 -17.36
CA GLU A 371 -30.38 6.18 -17.08
C GLU A 371 -30.61 4.91 -16.28
N THR A 372 -30.73 5.04 -14.95
CA THR A 372 -31.17 3.95 -14.09
C THR A 372 -32.65 3.69 -14.39
N GLU A 373 -32.93 2.98 -15.48
CA GLU A 373 -34.26 2.45 -15.71
C GLU A 373 -34.53 1.40 -14.63
N VAL A 374 -35.33 1.77 -13.63
CA VAL A 374 -35.85 0.83 -12.63
C VAL A 374 -36.83 -0.11 -13.35
N LEU A 375 -36.28 -1.16 -13.97
CA LEU A 375 -37.01 -2.12 -14.80
C LEU A 375 -38.05 -2.95 -14.03
N LEU A 376 -38.06 -2.87 -12.69
CA LEU A 376 -39.05 -3.51 -11.83
C LEU A 376 -39.41 -2.57 -10.67
N ALA A 377 -40.60 -1.97 -10.73
CA ALA A 377 -41.19 -1.34 -9.56
C ALA A 377 -41.60 -2.44 -8.57
N ASP A 378 -40.77 -2.68 -7.56
CA ASP A 378 -41.10 -3.63 -6.50
C ASP A 378 -42.23 -3.05 -5.63
N ARG A 379 -43.30 -3.84 -5.43
CA ARG A 379 -44.45 -3.47 -4.57
C ARG A 379 -44.11 -3.53 -3.09
N SER A 380 -42.97 -4.11 -2.70
CA SER A 380 -42.59 -4.39 -1.32
C SER A 380 -42.05 -3.18 -0.54
N GLY A 381 -41.75 -2.06 -1.21
CA GLY A 381 -41.14 -0.86 -0.59
C GLY A 381 -39.66 -1.03 -0.19
N VAL A 382 -39.08 -2.23 -0.40
CA VAL A 382 -37.66 -2.50 -0.14
C VAL A 382 -36.78 -1.74 -1.15
N SER A 383 -37.20 -1.65 -2.41
CA SER A 383 -36.51 -0.84 -3.43
C SER A 383 -36.43 0.64 -3.03
N ASP A 384 -37.50 1.19 -2.44
CA ASP A 384 -37.55 2.59 -2.02
C ASP A 384 -36.63 2.85 -0.82
N PHE A 385 -36.53 1.88 0.09
CA PHE A 385 -35.60 1.96 1.22
C PHE A 385 -34.14 1.88 0.76
N VAL A 386 -33.82 0.93 -0.13
CA VAL A 386 -32.49 0.80 -0.72
C VAL A 386 -32.13 2.06 -1.51
N ALA A 387 -33.04 2.59 -2.33
CA ALA A 387 -32.83 3.85 -3.05
C ALA A 387 -32.63 5.04 -2.10
N LYS A 388 -33.29 5.06 -0.93
CA LYS A 388 -33.11 6.13 0.07
C LYS A 388 -31.77 6.05 0.80
N VAL A 389 -31.29 4.83 1.09
CA VAL A 389 -29.96 4.59 1.66
C VAL A 389 -28.87 4.90 0.63
N GLU A 390 -29.05 4.45 -0.61
CA GLU A 390 -28.14 4.74 -1.71
C GLU A 390 -28.07 6.25 -1.99
N ASN A 391 -29.19 6.97 -2.01
CA ASN A 391 -29.20 8.44 -2.13
C ASN A 391 -28.59 9.17 -0.91
N PHE A 392 -28.45 8.51 0.24
CA PHE A 392 -27.80 9.06 1.42
C PHE A 392 -26.29 8.88 1.38
N PHE A 393 -25.80 7.75 0.88
CA PHE A 393 -24.37 7.45 0.72
C PHE A 393 -23.77 7.96 -0.59
N ALA A 394 -24.55 7.96 -1.68
CA ALA A 394 -24.19 8.61 -2.93
C ALA A 394 -24.26 10.12 -2.70
N SER A 395 -23.09 10.75 -2.59
CA SER A 395 -23.00 12.19 -2.41
C SER A 395 -23.90 12.90 -3.43
N LYS A 396 -24.75 13.79 -2.92
CA LYS A 396 -25.71 14.62 -3.66
C LYS A 396 -24.97 15.42 -4.74
N GLY A 397 -24.79 14.85 -5.93
CA GLY A 397 -24.00 15.44 -7.02
C GLY A 397 -23.04 14.50 -7.76
N GLN A 398 -22.84 13.25 -7.33
CA GLN A 398 -22.03 12.30 -8.10
C GLN A 398 -22.85 11.81 -9.30
N ILE A 399 -22.67 12.45 -10.45
CA ILE A 399 -23.34 12.13 -11.71
C ILE A 399 -22.94 10.71 -12.15
N SER A 400 -23.67 9.67 -11.72
CA SER A 400 -23.38 8.29 -12.12
C SER A 400 -23.52 8.12 -13.63
N GLY A 401 -22.60 7.38 -14.25
CA GLY A 401 -22.51 7.30 -15.70
C GLY A 401 -21.16 6.80 -16.19
N TYR A 402 -21.14 6.31 -17.42
CA TYR A 402 -19.91 5.97 -18.14
C TYR A 402 -19.11 7.25 -18.45
N ARG A 403 -17.84 7.26 -18.04
CA ARG A 403 -16.95 8.42 -18.13
C ARG A 403 -15.63 8.01 -18.74
N THR A 404 -15.17 8.75 -19.75
CA THR A 404 -13.81 8.60 -20.25
C THR A 404 -13.27 9.92 -20.77
N THR A 405 -11.95 10.04 -20.80
CA THR A 405 -11.27 11.19 -21.41
C THR A 405 -10.55 10.71 -22.65
N VAL A 406 -10.98 11.20 -23.80
CA VAL A 406 -10.52 10.74 -25.11
C VAL A 406 -9.68 11.85 -25.76
N PRO A 407 -8.57 11.51 -26.44
CA PRO A 407 -7.82 12.48 -27.24
C PRO A 407 -8.64 12.95 -28.46
N VAL A 408 -8.40 14.19 -28.90
CA VAL A 408 -8.98 14.73 -30.13
C VAL A 408 -8.05 14.45 -31.30
N GLU A 409 -8.54 13.72 -32.29
CA GLU A 409 -7.82 13.44 -33.53
C GLU A 409 -8.16 14.47 -34.61
N ARG A 410 -7.20 14.75 -35.50
CA ARG A 410 -7.39 15.64 -36.65
C ARG A 410 -7.22 14.84 -37.93
N VAL A 411 -8.31 14.65 -38.68
CA VAL A 411 -8.33 13.92 -39.95
C VAL A 411 -8.96 14.81 -41.02
N ASP A 412 -8.22 15.10 -42.09
CA ASP A 412 -8.67 15.95 -43.21
C ASP A 412 -9.31 17.29 -42.79
N GLY A 413 -8.76 17.92 -41.73
CA GLY A 413 -9.25 19.19 -41.19
C GLY A 413 -10.43 19.07 -40.23
N LEU A 414 -11.02 17.88 -40.07
CA LEU A 414 -12.06 17.61 -39.08
C LEU A 414 -11.45 17.24 -37.73
N ARG A 415 -12.04 17.74 -36.64
CA ARG A 415 -11.67 17.37 -35.27
C ARG A 415 -12.64 16.31 -34.78
N ILE A 416 -12.09 15.15 -34.43
CA ILE A 416 -12.85 13.93 -34.21
C ILE A 416 -12.53 13.37 -32.84
N VAL A 417 -13.54 12.83 -32.17
CA VAL A 417 -13.41 12.07 -30.92
C VAL A 417 -14.24 10.80 -31.02
N GLU A 418 -13.72 9.68 -30.54
CA GLU A 418 -14.46 8.42 -30.47
C GLU A 418 -14.90 8.11 -29.04
N PHE A 419 -16.20 7.92 -28.83
CA PHE A 419 -16.75 7.63 -27.51
C PHE A 419 -17.83 6.57 -27.59
N GLN A 420 -17.67 5.47 -26.84
CA GLN A 420 -18.55 4.29 -26.91
C GLN A 420 -18.70 3.76 -28.34
N HIS A 421 -17.60 3.68 -29.11
CA HIS A 421 -17.59 3.24 -30.51
C HIS A 421 -18.43 4.10 -31.46
N LEU A 422 -18.77 5.33 -31.05
CA LEU A 422 -19.40 6.33 -31.89
C LEU A 422 -18.42 7.46 -32.15
N ARG A 423 -18.30 7.83 -33.43
CA ARG A 423 -17.46 8.94 -33.85
C ARG A 423 -18.24 10.26 -33.72
N TYR A 424 -17.65 11.21 -33.01
CA TYR A 424 -18.16 12.55 -32.86
C TYR A 424 -17.26 13.54 -33.58
N VAL A 425 -17.85 14.43 -34.38
CA VAL A 425 -17.17 15.48 -35.14
C VAL A 425 -17.45 16.82 -34.48
N PHE A 426 -16.43 17.66 -34.35
CA PHE A 426 -16.61 19.02 -33.83
C PHE A 426 -17.40 19.87 -34.80
N GLU A 427 -18.52 20.42 -34.33
CA GLU A 427 -19.39 21.29 -35.10
C GLU A 427 -19.23 22.73 -34.61
N GLU A 428 -18.81 23.63 -35.51
CA GLU A 428 -18.57 25.04 -35.19
C GLU A 428 -19.87 25.78 -34.80
N SER A 429 -21.00 25.40 -35.42
CA SER A 429 -22.30 26.04 -35.16
C SER A 429 -22.84 25.73 -33.77
N GLU A 430 -22.64 24.51 -33.29
CA GLU A 430 -23.11 24.07 -31.97
C GLU A 430 -22.03 24.19 -30.89
N GLN A 431 -20.77 24.46 -31.28
CA GLN A 431 -19.60 24.52 -30.40
C GLN A 431 -19.46 23.25 -29.53
N ARG A 432 -19.81 22.08 -30.09
CA ARG A 432 -19.74 20.78 -29.41
C ARG A 432 -19.37 19.67 -30.39
N PHE A 433 -18.99 18.53 -29.84
CA PHE A 433 -18.81 17.32 -30.63
C PHE A 433 -20.17 16.64 -30.82
N VAL A 434 -20.60 16.45 -32.06
CA VAL A 434 -21.87 15.80 -32.43
C VAL A 434 -21.59 14.47 -33.13
N PRO A 435 -22.43 13.44 -32.98
CA PRO A 435 -22.26 12.20 -33.74
C PRO A 435 -22.17 12.49 -35.24
N GLY A 436 -21.24 11.86 -35.95
CA GLY A 436 -21.15 11.97 -37.41
C GLY A 436 -22.37 11.31 -38.08
N ALA A 437 -22.93 11.94 -39.12
CA ALA A 437 -23.88 11.29 -40.02
C ALA A 437 -23.55 11.60 -41.47
N VAL A 438 -24.03 10.70 -42.33
CA VAL A 438 -23.94 10.85 -43.78
C VAL A 438 -25.36 10.90 -44.34
N ALA A 439 -25.60 11.80 -45.29
CA ALA A 439 -26.85 11.87 -46.01
C ALA A 439 -26.94 10.70 -47.01
N LEU A 440 -27.90 9.80 -46.79
CA LEU A 440 -28.22 8.70 -47.70
C LEU A 440 -29.36 9.10 -48.65
N GLY A 441 -29.38 8.49 -49.84
CA GLY A 441 -30.49 8.61 -50.79
C GLY A 441 -31.83 8.23 -50.14
N ARG A 442 -32.88 9.01 -50.41
CA ARG A 442 -34.20 8.85 -49.75
C ARG A 442 -35.20 8.14 -50.65
N THR A 443 -35.03 8.25 -51.95
CA THR A 443 -35.94 7.68 -52.95
C THR A 443 -35.32 6.45 -53.61
N TYR A 444 -36.16 5.60 -54.21
CA TYR A 444 -35.68 4.47 -55.00
C TYR A 444 -34.77 4.90 -56.15
N ASP A 445 -35.03 6.08 -56.72
CA ASP A 445 -34.19 6.65 -57.78
C ASP A 445 -32.79 7.03 -57.23
N ASP A 446 -32.71 7.64 -56.04
CA ASP A 446 -31.42 7.94 -55.41
C ASP A 446 -30.60 6.66 -55.15
N MET A 447 -31.25 5.60 -54.65
CA MET A 447 -30.57 4.31 -54.42
C MET A 447 -30.11 3.67 -55.73
N GLN A 448 -30.90 3.79 -56.80
CA GLN A 448 -30.52 3.32 -58.13
C GLN A 448 -29.35 4.12 -58.71
N GLN A 449 -29.27 5.43 -58.42
CA GLN A 449 -28.16 6.29 -58.83
C GLN A 449 -26.86 6.03 -58.03
N GLU A 450 -26.95 5.48 -56.82
CA GLU A 450 -25.80 5.05 -56.01
C GLU A 450 -25.36 3.59 -56.28
N ALA A 451 -26.09 2.85 -57.12
CA ALA A 451 -25.81 1.43 -57.40
C ALA A 451 -24.45 1.18 -58.07
N SER A 452 -23.88 2.19 -58.75
CA SER A 452 -22.54 2.11 -59.36
C SER A 452 -21.39 2.27 -58.37
N GLY A 453 -21.69 2.45 -57.08
CA GLY A 453 -20.70 2.75 -56.05
C GLY A 453 -20.42 4.25 -55.89
N LEU A 454 -19.61 4.57 -54.89
CA LEU A 454 -19.25 5.93 -54.50
C LEU A 454 -17.95 6.37 -55.20
N SER A 455 -17.78 7.67 -55.40
CA SER A 455 -16.47 8.22 -55.79
C SER A 455 -15.47 8.12 -54.64
N ASP A 456 -14.17 8.06 -54.95
CA ASP A 456 -13.12 7.98 -53.92
C ASP A 456 -13.18 9.14 -52.92
N THR A 457 -13.54 10.34 -53.40
CA THR A 457 -13.70 11.54 -52.58
C THR A 457 -14.88 11.44 -51.60
N GLU A 458 -16.01 10.90 -52.05
CA GLU A 458 -17.20 10.71 -51.23
C GLU A 458 -16.99 9.56 -50.25
N ALA A 459 -16.36 8.47 -50.70
CA ALA A 459 -16.00 7.35 -49.84
C ALA A 459 -15.05 7.79 -48.71
N THR A 460 -14.02 8.57 -49.04
CA THR A 460 -13.07 9.13 -48.06
C THR A 460 -13.77 10.10 -47.09
N HIS A 461 -14.72 10.91 -47.58
CA HIS A 461 -15.50 11.79 -46.72
C HIS A 461 -16.39 11.01 -45.75
N ARG A 462 -17.11 9.97 -46.23
CA ARG A 462 -17.99 9.14 -45.40
C ARG A 462 -17.20 8.37 -44.34
N ILE A 463 -16.06 7.79 -44.69
CA ILE A 463 -15.22 7.04 -43.73
C ILE A 463 -14.61 7.98 -42.68
N ASN A 464 -14.25 9.21 -43.04
CA ASN A 464 -13.76 10.19 -42.08
C ASN A 464 -14.87 10.64 -41.12
N THR A 465 -16.09 10.85 -41.60
CA THR A 465 -17.22 11.32 -40.78
C THR A 465 -17.79 10.24 -39.85
N VAL A 466 -18.05 9.04 -40.36
CA VAL A 466 -18.75 7.97 -39.60
C VAL A 466 -17.80 6.93 -39.02
N GLY A 467 -16.64 6.72 -39.64
CA GLY A 467 -15.71 5.65 -39.27
C GLY A 467 -15.93 4.36 -40.06
N SER A 468 -15.09 3.36 -39.78
CA SER A 468 -15.25 2.00 -40.32
C SER A 468 -16.42 1.29 -39.64
N ASN A 469 -17.05 0.37 -40.36
CA ASN A 469 -18.04 -0.54 -39.77
C ASN A 469 -17.34 -1.70 -39.03
N SER A 470 -16.49 -1.36 -38.07
CA SER A 470 -15.79 -2.28 -37.17
C SER A 470 -16.03 -1.83 -35.74
N VAL A 471 -16.36 -2.77 -34.86
CA VAL A 471 -16.37 -2.51 -33.41
C VAL A 471 -15.02 -2.95 -32.88
N ASP A 472 -14.09 -2.02 -32.84
CA ASP A 472 -12.74 -2.27 -32.34
C ASP A 472 -12.77 -2.20 -30.82
N VAL A 473 -12.61 -3.37 -30.17
CA VAL A 473 -12.51 -3.48 -28.72
C VAL A 473 -11.05 -3.26 -28.33
N GLU A 474 -10.77 -2.13 -27.69
CA GLU A 474 -9.42 -1.84 -27.18
C GLU A 474 -9.05 -2.85 -26.10
N MET A 475 -8.08 -3.71 -26.41
CA MET A 475 -7.49 -4.61 -25.42
C MET A 475 -6.33 -3.87 -24.75
N PRO A 476 -6.39 -3.60 -23.44
CA PRO A 476 -5.26 -3.00 -22.75
C PRO A 476 -4.06 -3.93 -22.88
N SER A 477 -2.88 -3.35 -23.11
CA SER A 477 -1.64 -4.12 -23.12
C SER A 477 -1.39 -4.75 -21.74
N LEU A 478 -0.62 -5.85 -21.70
CA LEU A 478 -0.27 -6.51 -20.43
C LEU A 478 0.30 -5.52 -19.39
N PRO A 479 1.24 -4.61 -19.72
CA PRO A 479 1.75 -3.65 -18.74
C PRO A 479 0.69 -2.68 -18.21
N VAL A 480 -0.23 -2.23 -19.08
CA VAL A 480 -1.31 -1.33 -18.68
C VAL A 480 -2.30 -2.05 -17.77
N SER A 481 -2.63 -3.30 -18.09
CA SER A 481 -3.53 -4.14 -17.29
C SER A 481 -2.93 -4.41 -15.90
N MET A 482 -1.63 -4.76 -15.83
CA MET A 482 -0.94 -4.94 -14.56
C MET A 482 -0.93 -3.66 -13.73
N ALA A 483 -0.63 -2.51 -14.35
CA ALA A 483 -0.64 -1.23 -13.64
C ALA A 483 -2.03 -0.91 -13.07
N GLN A 484 -3.10 -1.11 -13.86
CA GLN A 484 -4.47 -0.91 -13.39
C GLN A 484 -4.81 -1.77 -12.17
N GLU A 485 -4.31 -3.00 -12.13
CA GLU A 485 -4.50 -3.91 -10.99
C GLU A 485 -3.73 -3.46 -9.74
N PHE A 486 -2.48 -3.01 -9.90
CA PHE A 486 -1.66 -2.49 -8.79
C PHE A 486 -2.23 -1.22 -8.17
N PHE A 487 -2.97 -0.40 -8.93
CA PHE A 487 -3.65 0.80 -8.44
C PHE A 487 -5.07 0.52 -7.90
N THR A 488 -5.28 -0.66 -7.32
CA THR A 488 -6.49 -0.98 -6.55
C THR A 488 -6.23 -0.88 -5.05
N LEU A 489 -7.27 -0.59 -4.27
CA LEU A 489 -7.17 -0.49 -2.81
C LEU A 489 -6.70 -1.78 -2.16
N PHE A 490 -7.01 -2.92 -2.77
CA PHE A 490 -6.61 -4.24 -2.27
C PHE A 490 -5.08 -4.42 -2.32
N TYR A 491 -4.44 -4.11 -3.45
CA TYR A 491 -2.98 -4.20 -3.57
C TYR A 491 -2.26 -3.17 -2.70
N ILE A 492 -2.82 -1.97 -2.52
CA ILE A 492 -2.31 -1.00 -1.54
C ILE A 492 -2.33 -1.59 -0.12
N TYR A 493 -3.44 -2.22 0.27
CA TYR A 493 -3.52 -2.85 1.58
C TYR A 493 -2.46 -3.95 1.74
N GLN A 494 -2.30 -4.83 0.73
CA GLN A 494 -1.30 -5.90 0.76
C GLN A 494 0.12 -5.36 0.92
N ILE A 495 0.54 -4.40 0.10
CA ILE A 495 1.90 -3.84 0.18
C ILE A 495 2.15 -3.14 1.52
N MET A 496 1.14 -2.46 2.10
CA MET A 496 1.25 -1.85 3.43
C MET A 496 1.41 -2.92 4.53
N CYS A 497 0.71 -4.05 4.44
CA CYS A 497 0.92 -5.18 5.34
C CYS A 497 2.32 -5.78 5.19
N TYR A 498 2.83 -5.91 3.96
CA TYR A 498 4.16 -6.44 3.71
C TYR A 498 5.25 -5.53 4.29
N TYR A 499 5.09 -4.20 4.24
CA TYR A 499 6.00 -3.29 4.94
C TYR A 499 6.08 -3.55 6.45
N MET A 500 4.97 -3.89 7.11
CA MET A 500 5.01 -4.30 8.51
C MET A 500 5.79 -5.61 8.71
N TRP A 501 5.62 -6.59 7.82
CA TRP A 501 6.37 -7.84 7.88
C TRP A 501 7.87 -7.63 7.64
N TYR A 502 8.23 -6.78 6.67
CA TYR A 502 9.61 -6.39 6.42
C TYR A 502 10.25 -5.73 7.63
N TYR A 503 9.48 -4.91 8.36
CA TYR A 503 9.94 -4.27 9.59
C TYR A 503 10.12 -5.27 10.75
N PHE A 504 9.14 -6.13 11.03
CA PHE A 504 9.18 -7.09 12.15
C PHE A 504 10.05 -8.33 11.93
N THR A 505 11.19 -8.23 11.22
CA THR A 505 12.13 -9.35 10.96
C THR A 505 11.60 -10.52 10.13
N TYR A 506 10.38 -10.45 9.58
CA TYR A 506 9.80 -11.46 8.68
C TYR A 506 10.11 -11.20 7.21
N TRP A 507 11.27 -10.60 6.90
CA TRP A 507 11.60 -10.16 5.53
C TRP A 507 11.60 -11.31 4.52
N ASN A 508 12.04 -12.52 4.91
CA ASN A 508 11.99 -13.71 4.05
C ASN A 508 10.56 -14.03 3.60
N MET A 509 9.61 -14.01 4.53
CA MET A 509 8.20 -14.25 4.23
C MET A 509 7.60 -13.07 3.46
N GLY A 510 8.01 -11.83 3.79
CA GLY A 510 7.63 -10.63 3.06
C GLY A 510 8.02 -10.69 1.58
N ILE A 511 9.26 -11.11 1.26
CA ILE A 511 9.73 -11.27 -0.13
C ILE A 511 8.87 -12.30 -0.85
N VAL A 512 8.68 -13.49 -0.26
CA VAL A 512 7.88 -14.55 -0.87
C VAL A 512 6.46 -14.06 -1.18
N MET A 513 5.81 -13.36 -0.23
CA MET A 513 4.46 -12.83 -0.43
C MET A 513 4.38 -11.61 -1.36
N THR A 514 5.49 -10.90 -1.59
CA THR A 514 5.54 -9.79 -2.55
C THR A 514 5.73 -10.30 -3.99
N VAL A 515 6.42 -11.42 -4.15
CA VAL A 515 6.68 -12.06 -5.45
C VAL A 515 5.48 -12.89 -5.93
N VAL A 516 4.77 -13.54 -5.01
CA VAL A 516 3.51 -14.26 -5.25
C VAL A 516 2.35 -13.28 -5.41
#